data_AF-A0A2N2SRW7-F1
#
_entry.id   AF-A0A2N2SRW7-F1
#
_cell.length_a   1.000
_cell.length_b   1.000
_cell.length_c   1.000
_cell.angle_alpha   90.00
_cell.angle_beta   90.00
_cell.angle_gamma   90.00
#
_symmetry.space_group_name_H-M   'P 1'
#
loop_
_entity.id
_entity.type
_entity.pdbx_description
1 polymer ?
#
loop_
_entity_poly.entity_id
_entity_poly.type
_entity_poly.pdbx_seq_one_letter_code
_entity_poly.pdbx_strand_id
1 'polypeptide(L)'
;MVVNLCSNRRGAIYYCRMVEYRMGDQRWRLIPGQEAGKSYQYPSYSHDGKTLVFGVAQCEQPDCKGNSGFGQLATMAVQATAGQPTVYGAVKALPVPGVSRPNFSPDDQQIVYWRDQYKSKSRLASGRGIGSISVFGYRPATDEETHLIPGMNTDKLRTRFINALSGPLFTPDGGTIRFTAQNDPLGGSESAAKRGMSDVDYHLPSGTTISRYWHRVAEGLGRVYAEHPTRGVLAGAGNLRLVDPLPPHATRA
;
A
#
# COMPACT_ATOMS: atom_id res chain seq x y z
N MET A 1 9.00 -2.86 -14.05
CA MET A 1 8.44 -2.88 -12.67
C MET A 1 8.49 -1.46 -12.12
N VAL A 2 7.42 -0.97 -11.51
CA VAL A 2 7.44 0.34 -10.85
C VAL A 2 7.61 0.15 -9.35
N VAL A 3 8.50 0.92 -8.76
CA VAL A 3 8.76 0.93 -7.32
C VAL A 3 8.90 2.35 -6.83
N ASN A 4 8.78 2.55 -5.52
CA ASN A 4 9.17 3.81 -4.90
C ASN A 4 10.60 3.71 -4.33
N LEU A 5 11.45 4.66 -4.70
CA LEU A 5 12.73 4.89 -4.03
C LEU A 5 12.53 6.01 -3.02
N CYS A 6 12.75 5.69 -1.75
CA CYS A 6 12.54 6.63 -0.65
C CYS A 6 13.86 6.99 0.03
N SER A 7 14.06 8.27 0.32
CA SER A 7 15.17 8.72 1.16
C SER A 7 14.97 8.18 2.58
N ASN A 8 15.93 7.41 3.07
CA ASN A 8 15.94 6.90 4.44
C ASN A 8 16.95 7.70 5.27
N ARG A 9 16.52 8.84 5.84
CA ARG A 9 17.20 9.41 7.01
C ARG A 9 16.59 8.74 8.23
N ARG A 10 17.45 8.28 9.17
CA ARG A 10 17.09 7.49 10.36
C ARG A 10 15.68 7.84 10.89
N GLY A 11 14.75 6.88 10.78
CA GLY A 11 13.48 6.91 11.50
C GLY A 11 12.25 7.44 10.76
N ALA A 12 12.32 7.94 9.51
CA ALA A 12 11.09 8.18 8.75
C ALA A 12 11.22 8.05 7.22
N ILE A 13 10.08 7.78 6.59
CA ILE A 13 9.87 7.80 5.13
C ILE A 13 9.62 9.26 4.75
N TYR A 14 10.67 9.99 4.40
CA TYR A 14 10.55 11.42 4.17
C TYR A 14 10.12 11.71 2.72
N TYR A 15 10.96 11.38 1.74
CA TYR A 15 10.73 11.72 0.34
C TYR A 15 10.86 10.50 -0.56
N CYS A 16 9.81 10.18 -1.33
CA CYS A 16 9.77 9.06 -2.24
C CYS A 16 9.53 9.52 -3.68
N ARG A 17 10.17 8.82 -4.61
CA ARG A 17 9.94 8.98 -6.05
C ARG A 17 9.62 7.64 -6.67
N MET A 18 8.66 7.63 -7.58
CA MET A 18 8.34 6.45 -8.38
C MET A 18 9.34 6.33 -9.51
N VAL A 19 9.91 5.14 -9.66
CA VAL A 19 10.85 4.82 -10.73
C VAL A 19 10.42 3.52 -11.38
N GLU A 20 10.66 3.44 -12.67
CA GLU A 20 10.57 2.20 -13.42
C GLU A 20 11.94 1.52 -13.43
N TYR A 21 11.97 0.26 -12.99
CA TYR A 21 13.07 -0.65 -13.23
C TYR A 21 12.78 -1.50 -14.47
N ARG A 22 13.67 -1.39 -15.46
CA ARG A 22 13.63 -2.21 -16.68
C ARG A 22 14.53 -3.42 -16.49
N MET A 23 13.93 -4.59 -16.38
CA MET A 23 14.66 -5.85 -16.14
C MET A 23 15.63 -6.18 -17.30
N GLY A 24 15.22 -5.92 -18.55
CA GLY A 24 15.98 -6.31 -19.74
C GLY A 24 17.33 -5.62 -19.89
N ASP A 25 17.47 -4.37 -19.40
CA ASP A 25 18.72 -3.60 -19.46
C ASP A 25 19.23 -3.17 -18.07
N GLN A 26 18.56 -3.59 -17.00
CA GLN A 26 18.85 -3.27 -15.60
C GLN A 26 18.91 -1.77 -15.30
N ARG A 27 18.16 -0.93 -16.04
CA ARG A 27 18.17 0.52 -15.85
C ARG A 27 16.99 1.01 -15.02
N TRP A 28 17.27 2.05 -14.24
CA TRP A 28 16.28 2.83 -13.52
C TRP A 28 15.90 4.07 -14.33
N ARG A 29 14.60 4.33 -14.44
CA ARG A 29 14.05 5.52 -15.08
C ARG A 29 13.08 6.20 -14.14
N LEU A 30 13.26 7.49 -13.89
CA LEU A 30 12.28 8.29 -13.15
C LEU A 30 10.99 8.40 -13.96
N ILE A 31 9.84 8.12 -13.33
CA ILE A 31 8.54 8.31 -13.97
C ILE A 31 8.27 9.82 -14.13
N PRO A 32 7.87 10.30 -15.32
CA PRO A 32 7.61 11.72 -15.56
C PRO A 32 6.39 12.23 -14.76
N GLY A 33 6.24 13.56 -14.68
CA GLY A 33 5.09 14.21 -14.03
C GLY A 33 5.15 14.29 -12.51
N GLN A 34 6.25 13.86 -11.89
CA GLN A 34 6.45 13.97 -10.45
C GLN A 34 7.01 15.36 -10.07
N GLU A 35 6.17 16.18 -9.44
CA GLU A 35 6.44 17.56 -9.06
C GLU A 35 7.50 17.69 -7.96
N ALA A 36 8.15 18.84 -7.91
CA ALA A 36 8.98 19.24 -6.77
C ALA A 36 8.10 19.49 -5.54
N GLY A 37 8.63 19.28 -4.34
CA GLY A 37 7.87 19.46 -3.10
C GLY A 37 6.82 18.37 -2.83
N LYS A 38 6.73 17.33 -3.67
CA LYS A 38 5.81 16.20 -3.49
C LYS A 38 6.55 14.87 -3.41
N SER A 39 5.97 13.94 -2.63
CA SER A 39 6.45 12.58 -2.42
C SER A 39 5.44 11.60 -2.98
N TYR A 40 5.91 10.66 -3.81
CA TYR A 40 5.07 9.70 -4.53
C TYR A 40 5.32 8.30 -3.99
N GLN A 41 4.28 7.67 -3.47
CA GLN A 41 4.42 6.52 -2.57
C GLN A 41 3.50 5.37 -2.97
N TYR A 42 4.01 4.15 -2.74
CA TYR A 42 3.26 2.89 -2.83
C TYR A 42 2.51 2.72 -4.17
N PRO A 43 3.24 2.68 -5.30
CA PRO A 43 2.63 2.44 -6.60
C PRO A 43 2.06 1.02 -6.70
N SER A 44 0.88 0.88 -7.30
CA SER A 44 0.24 -0.39 -7.66
C SER A 44 -0.39 -0.30 -9.04
N TYR A 45 -0.36 -1.40 -9.79
CA TYR A 45 -0.92 -1.48 -11.14
C TYR A 45 -2.33 -2.05 -11.12
N SER A 46 -3.19 -1.58 -12.03
CA SER A 46 -4.38 -2.34 -12.43
C SER A 46 -3.96 -3.68 -13.02
N HIS A 47 -4.84 -4.67 -12.98
CA HIS A 47 -4.53 -6.02 -13.47
C HIS A 47 -4.20 -6.02 -14.96
N ASP A 48 -4.84 -5.14 -15.74
CA ASP A 48 -4.53 -4.95 -17.16
C ASP A 48 -3.26 -4.11 -17.44
N GLY A 49 -2.62 -3.58 -16.40
CA GLY A 49 -1.41 -2.78 -16.47
C GLY A 49 -1.58 -1.39 -17.08
N LYS A 50 -2.82 -0.95 -17.38
CA LYS A 50 -3.08 0.35 -18.04
C LYS A 50 -3.24 1.51 -17.09
N THR A 51 -3.38 1.24 -15.79
CA THR A 51 -3.50 2.27 -14.78
C THR A 51 -2.50 2.00 -13.67
N LEU A 52 -1.83 3.05 -13.19
CA LEU A 52 -1.06 3.01 -11.97
C LEU A 52 -1.76 3.87 -10.92
N VAL A 53 -1.91 3.35 -9.71
CA VAL A 53 -2.43 4.07 -8.54
C VAL A 53 -1.32 4.26 -7.50
N PHE A 54 -1.32 5.39 -6.80
CA PHE A 54 -0.32 5.73 -5.80
C PHE A 54 -0.81 6.83 -4.86
N GLY A 55 -0.10 7.04 -3.76
CA GLY A 55 -0.29 8.19 -2.87
C GLY A 55 0.64 9.35 -3.21
N VAL A 56 0.14 10.58 -3.09
CA VAL A 56 0.91 11.83 -3.29
C VAL A 56 0.86 12.65 -2.00
N ALA A 57 1.97 12.75 -1.30
CA ALA A 57 2.08 13.54 -0.08
C ALA A 57 2.84 14.85 -0.32
N GLN A 58 2.44 15.93 0.36
CA GLN A 58 3.24 17.14 0.43
C GLN A 58 4.54 16.87 1.19
N CYS A 59 5.65 17.35 0.66
CA CYS A 59 7.00 17.00 1.10
C CYS A 59 7.99 18.07 0.65
N GLU A 60 8.06 19.16 1.41
CA GLU A 60 9.08 20.18 1.21
C GLU A 60 10.43 19.65 1.67
N GLN A 61 11.33 19.44 0.71
CA GLN A 61 12.71 19.06 0.97
C GLN A 61 13.47 20.22 1.66
N PRO A 62 14.47 19.92 2.51
CA PRO A 62 15.06 18.60 2.76
C PRO A 62 14.34 17.78 3.84
N ASP A 63 13.39 18.38 4.57
CA ASP A 63 13.01 17.87 5.88
C ASP A 63 11.69 17.10 5.90
N CYS A 64 10.77 17.26 4.93
CA CYS A 64 9.53 16.49 4.76
C CYS A 64 8.81 16.03 6.06
N LYS A 65 8.90 16.83 7.13
CA LYS A 65 8.44 16.48 8.48
C LYS A 65 6.92 16.28 8.55
N GLY A 66 6.18 16.88 7.61
CA GLY A 66 4.74 16.71 7.47
C GLY A 66 4.32 15.41 6.79
N ASN A 67 5.24 14.68 6.16
CA ASN A 67 4.92 13.43 5.49
C ASN A 67 4.79 12.30 6.51
N SER A 68 3.55 11.84 6.72
CA SER A 68 3.23 10.76 7.66
C SER A 68 3.13 9.38 7.00
N GLY A 69 3.47 9.27 5.71
CA GLY A 69 3.23 8.06 4.90
C GLY A 69 1.78 7.94 4.41
N PHE A 70 1.01 9.02 4.52
CA PHE A 70 -0.34 9.17 3.98
C PHE A 70 -0.38 10.39 3.06
N GLY A 71 -1.02 10.26 1.90
CA GLY A 71 -1.12 11.31 0.88
C GLY A 71 -2.48 11.36 0.20
N GLN A 72 -2.61 12.19 -0.83
CA GLN A 72 -3.75 12.19 -1.73
C GLN A 72 -3.68 10.97 -2.65
N LEU A 73 -4.78 10.25 -2.84
CA LEU A 73 -4.85 9.21 -3.85
C LEU A 73 -4.71 9.82 -5.24
N ALA A 74 -3.90 9.21 -6.09
CA ALA A 74 -3.74 9.63 -7.47
C ALA A 74 -3.59 8.43 -8.40
N THR A 75 -3.87 8.69 -9.67
CA THR A 75 -3.72 7.72 -10.76
C THR A 75 -2.91 8.31 -11.90
N MET A 76 -2.38 7.45 -12.75
CA MET A 76 -1.88 7.82 -14.07
C MET A 76 -2.18 6.71 -15.06
N ALA A 77 -2.43 7.08 -16.31
CA ALA A 77 -2.53 6.13 -17.40
C ALA A 77 -1.15 5.57 -17.75
N VAL A 78 -1.10 4.31 -18.15
CA VAL A 78 0.12 3.60 -18.55
C VAL A 78 -0.12 2.97 -19.92
N GLN A 79 0.81 3.19 -20.83
CA GLN A 79 0.84 2.54 -22.13
C GLN A 79 2.16 1.79 -22.26
N ALA A 80 2.10 0.47 -22.18
CA ALA A 80 3.24 -0.42 -22.35
C ALA A 80 3.09 -1.19 -23.67
N THR A 81 4.05 -1.00 -24.57
CA THR A 81 4.13 -1.72 -25.85
C THR A 81 5.42 -2.53 -25.85
N ALA A 82 5.35 -3.80 -26.23
CA ALA A 82 6.51 -4.69 -26.27
C ALA A 82 7.65 -4.07 -27.12
N GLY A 83 8.86 -4.06 -26.57
CA GLY A 83 10.04 -3.49 -27.22
C GLY A 83 10.13 -1.96 -27.19
N GLN A 84 9.10 -1.25 -26.71
CA GLN A 84 9.10 0.21 -26.61
C GLN A 84 9.20 0.69 -25.16
N PRO A 85 9.69 1.92 -24.92
CA PRO A 85 9.61 2.53 -23.60
C PRO A 85 8.15 2.70 -23.16
N THR A 86 7.84 2.37 -21.91
CA THR A 86 6.52 2.65 -21.32
C THR A 86 6.24 4.15 -21.34
N VAL A 87 5.03 4.53 -21.73
CA VAL A 87 4.56 5.92 -21.67
C VAL A 87 3.63 6.07 -20.46
N TYR A 88 3.90 7.07 -19.63
CA TYR A 88 3.09 7.41 -18.46
C TYR A 88 2.36 8.71 -18.74
N GLY A 89 1.05 8.72 -18.50
CA GLY A 89 0.21 9.91 -18.60
C GLY A 89 0.42 10.90 -17.46
N ALA A 90 -0.34 11.99 -17.48
CA ALA A 90 -0.34 12.97 -16.42
C ALA A 90 -0.85 12.38 -15.09
N VAL A 91 -0.33 12.89 -13.97
CA VAL A 91 -0.83 12.56 -12.63
C VAL A 91 -2.23 13.16 -12.48
N LYS A 92 -3.21 12.30 -12.18
CA LYS A 92 -4.59 12.69 -11.87
C LYS A 92 -4.85 12.45 -10.39
N ALA A 93 -4.97 13.53 -9.61
CA ALA A 93 -5.42 13.45 -8.23
C ALA A 93 -6.90 13.02 -8.18
N LEU A 94 -7.21 12.09 -7.28
CA LEU A 94 -8.58 11.68 -6.95
C LEU A 94 -8.99 12.40 -5.65
N PRO A 95 -10.27 12.63 -5.36
CA PRO A 95 -10.74 13.41 -4.21
C PRO A 95 -10.64 12.67 -2.85
N VAL A 96 -9.64 11.81 -2.71
CA VAL A 96 -9.48 10.88 -1.58
C VAL A 96 -8.17 11.18 -0.84
N PRO A 97 -8.21 11.95 0.27
CA PRO A 97 -7.01 12.28 1.04
C PRO A 97 -6.61 11.16 2.02
N GLY A 98 -5.44 11.31 2.65
CA GLY A 98 -5.02 10.47 3.78
C GLY A 98 -4.82 8.99 3.43
N VAL A 99 -4.42 8.69 2.21
CA VAL A 99 -4.27 7.34 1.68
C VAL A 99 -2.84 6.83 1.83
N SER A 100 -2.71 5.56 2.24
CA SER A 100 -1.47 4.80 2.21
C SER A 100 -1.69 3.47 1.52
N ARG A 101 -0.73 3.08 0.68
CA ARG A 101 -0.64 1.75 0.04
C ARG A 101 -1.90 1.33 -0.71
N PRO A 102 -2.31 2.08 -1.72
CA PRO A 102 -3.43 1.70 -2.57
C PRO A 102 -3.10 0.43 -3.38
N ASN A 103 -4.12 -0.38 -3.64
CA ASN A 103 -4.14 -1.51 -4.58
C ASN A 103 -5.49 -1.55 -5.30
N PHE A 104 -5.60 -2.31 -6.38
CA PHE A 104 -6.87 -2.55 -7.07
C PHE A 104 -7.63 -3.77 -6.51
N SER A 105 -8.96 -3.73 -6.61
CA SER A 105 -9.82 -4.91 -6.54
C SER A 105 -9.60 -5.81 -7.76
N PRO A 106 -10.00 -7.10 -7.70
CA PRO A 106 -9.76 -8.05 -8.79
C PRO A 106 -10.43 -7.65 -10.13
N ASP A 107 -11.49 -6.85 -10.07
CA ASP A 107 -12.22 -6.32 -11.22
C ASP A 107 -11.74 -4.93 -11.69
N ASP A 108 -10.69 -4.39 -11.05
CA ASP A 108 -10.16 -3.03 -11.24
C ASP A 108 -11.18 -1.88 -11.04
N GLN A 109 -12.39 -2.16 -10.53
CA GLN A 109 -13.43 -1.15 -10.35
C GLN A 109 -13.31 -0.37 -9.04
N GLN A 110 -12.55 -0.89 -8.08
CA GLN A 110 -12.34 -0.29 -6.78
C GLN A 110 -10.85 -0.24 -6.44
N ILE A 111 -10.43 0.83 -5.80
CA ILE A 111 -9.09 1.00 -5.25
C ILE A 111 -9.21 0.83 -3.73
N VAL A 112 -8.50 -0.14 -3.17
CA VAL A 112 -8.46 -0.43 -1.75
C VAL A 112 -7.21 0.15 -1.10
N TYR A 113 -7.31 0.74 0.09
CA TYR A 113 -6.18 1.39 0.74
C TYR A 113 -6.34 1.52 2.26
N TRP A 114 -5.23 1.81 2.93
CA TRP A 114 -5.22 2.26 4.31
C TRP A 114 -5.48 3.76 4.41
N ARG A 115 -6.21 4.17 5.45
CA ARG A 115 -6.32 5.57 5.84
C ARG A 115 -6.22 5.72 7.36
N ASP A 116 -5.45 6.70 7.80
CA ASP A 116 -5.36 7.09 9.21
C ASP A 116 -6.60 7.89 9.65
N GLN A 117 -6.98 7.65 10.88
CA GLN A 117 -8.13 8.23 11.55
C GLN A 117 -7.74 8.96 12.84
N TYR A 118 -6.49 8.84 13.31
CA TYR A 118 -6.05 9.45 14.55
C TYR A 118 -5.49 10.87 14.37
N LYS A 119 -4.79 11.14 13.25
CA LYS A 119 -4.17 12.46 13.01
C LYS A 119 -5.01 13.41 12.17
N SER A 120 -5.89 12.88 11.35
CA SER A 120 -6.86 13.66 10.60
C SER A 120 -8.21 13.49 11.25
N LYS A 121 -9.00 14.56 11.33
CA LYS A 121 -10.45 14.52 11.55
C LYS A 121 -11.14 13.81 10.36
N SER A 122 -10.65 12.62 9.98
CA SER A 122 -11.00 11.89 8.77
C SER A 122 -12.48 11.58 8.82
N ARG A 123 -13.19 12.10 7.83
CA ARG A 123 -14.57 11.77 7.56
C ARG A 123 -14.61 10.96 6.28
N LEU A 124 -15.57 10.03 6.18
CA LEU A 124 -15.98 9.50 4.87
C LEU A 124 -16.36 10.65 3.94
N ALA A 125 -16.42 10.42 2.62
CA ALA A 125 -17.08 11.35 1.70
C ALA A 125 -18.49 11.76 2.19
N SER A 126 -19.18 10.86 2.91
CA SER A 126 -20.47 11.11 3.56
C SER A 126 -20.43 11.93 4.86
N GLY A 127 -19.26 12.31 5.38
CA GLY A 127 -19.12 13.13 6.58
C GLY A 127 -19.00 12.37 7.92
N ARG A 128 -19.10 11.04 7.94
CA ARG A 128 -19.00 10.22 9.18
C ARG A 128 -17.55 10.12 9.69
N GLY A 129 -17.32 10.37 10.99
CA GLY A 129 -16.01 10.25 11.64
C GLY A 129 -15.63 8.82 12.05
N ILE A 130 -14.34 8.53 12.16
CA ILE A 130 -13.79 7.17 12.36
C ILE A 130 -12.53 7.26 13.25
N GLY A 131 -12.14 6.24 14.03
CA GLY A 131 -10.92 6.19 14.87
C GLY A 131 -10.07 4.92 14.69
N SER A 132 -8.73 5.05 14.55
CA SER A 132 -7.65 4.07 14.13
C SER A 132 -7.37 3.92 12.62
N ILE A 133 -6.22 3.38 12.18
CA ILE A 133 -6.08 3.09 10.73
C ILE A 133 -7.12 2.02 10.32
N SER A 134 -7.70 2.16 9.13
CA SER A 134 -8.70 1.25 8.58
C SER A 134 -8.51 1.05 7.08
N VAL A 135 -9.18 0.04 6.52
CA VAL A 135 -9.19 -0.21 5.09
C VAL A 135 -10.47 0.33 4.47
N PHE A 136 -10.31 1.08 3.38
CA PHE A 136 -11.40 1.66 2.59
C PHE A 136 -11.29 1.20 1.14
N GLY A 137 -12.40 1.25 0.43
CA GLY A 137 -12.47 1.06 -1.01
C GLY A 137 -13.05 2.29 -1.68
N TYR A 138 -12.44 2.76 -2.76
CA TYR A 138 -12.90 3.90 -3.54
C TYR A 138 -13.18 3.48 -4.99
N ARG A 139 -14.33 3.85 -5.55
CA ARG A 139 -14.70 3.58 -6.94
C ARG A 139 -14.55 4.86 -7.78
N PRO A 140 -13.49 5.01 -8.60
CA PRO A 140 -13.27 6.25 -9.36
C PRO A 140 -14.39 6.62 -10.34
N ALA A 141 -15.15 5.64 -10.82
CA ALA A 141 -16.24 5.85 -11.77
C ALA A 141 -17.47 6.53 -11.13
N THR A 142 -17.71 6.29 -9.84
CA THR A 142 -18.89 6.77 -9.12
C THR A 142 -18.58 7.78 -8.01
N ASP A 143 -17.29 8.04 -7.75
CA ASP A 143 -16.82 8.85 -6.62
C ASP A 143 -17.32 8.33 -5.26
N GLU A 144 -17.53 7.01 -5.16
CA GLU A 144 -18.03 6.36 -3.96
C GLU A 144 -16.87 5.80 -3.12
N GLU A 145 -16.89 6.09 -1.82
CA GLU A 145 -15.96 5.54 -0.83
C GLU A 145 -16.71 4.69 0.20
N THR A 146 -16.26 3.45 0.38
CA THR A 146 -16.82 2.48 1.32
C THR A 146 -15.81 2.14 2.42
N HIS A 147 -16.29 2.04 3.66
CA HIS A 147 -15.48 1.55 4.78
C HIS A 147 -15.51 0.02 4.80
N LEU A 148 -14.44 -0.62 4.32
CA LEU A 148 -14.39 -2.08 4.14
C LEU A 148 -14.01 -2.82 5.43
N ILE A 149 -13.08 -2.27 6.20
CA ILE A 149 -12.63 -2.89 7.46
C ILE A 149 -12.59 -1.82 8.57
N PRO A 150 -13.50 -1.89 9.56
CA PRO A 150 -13.48 -1.02 10.73
C PRO A 150 -12.27 -1.29 11.62
N GLY A 151 -11.44 -0.26 11.84
CA GLY A 151 -10.13 -0.43 12.47
C GLY A 151 -10.12 -0.60 13.99
N MET A 152 -11.23 -0.27 14.68
CA MET A 152 -11.35 -0.43 16.14
C MET A 152 -12.30 -1.54 16.60
N ASN A 153 -13.25 -1.96 15.76
CA ASN A 153 -14.28 -2.91 16.15
C ASN A 153 -14.66 -3.77 14.96
N THR A 154 -13.97 -4.90 14.85
CA THR A 154 -14.76 -6.10 14.59
C THR A 154 -14.99 -6.66 15.99
N ASP A 155 -16.23 -6.97 16.34
CA ASP A 155 -16.64 -7.33 17.71
C ASP A 155 -15.88 -8.53 18.31
N LYS A 156 -15.01 -9.17 17.51
CA LYS A 156 -14.19 -10.33 17.84
C LYS A 156 -12.70 -10.02 18.04
N LEU A 157 -12.16 -8.91 17.52
CA LEU A 157 -10.69 -8.77 17.42
C LEU A 157 -10.01 -8.14 18.64
N ARG A 158 -10.68 -7.31 19.46
CA ARG A 158 -10.06 -6.55 20.58
C ARG A 158 -8.65 -6.02 20.25
N THR A 159 -8.42 -5.56 19.01
CA THR A 159 -7.10 -5.18 18.50
C THR A 159 -7.24 -3.88 17.74
N ARG A 160 -6.32 -2.95 17.99
CA ARG A 160 -6.18 -1.71 17.26
C ARG A 160 -5.07 -1.85 16.24
N PHE A 161 -5.37 -1.57 14.98
CA PHE A 161 -4.34 -1.39 13.95
C PHE A 161 -3.66 -0.03 14.17
N ILE A 162 -2.34 -0.02 14.31
CA ILE A 162 -1.56 1.19 14.60
C ILE A 162 -0.59 1.57 13.47
N ASN A 163 -0.24 0.64 12.59
CA ASN A 163 0.61 0.93 11.43
C ASN A 163 0.33 -0.04 10.26
N ALA A 164 0.27 0.50 9.05
CA ALA A 164 0.15 -0.28 7.82
C ALA A 164 1.52 -0.76 7.35
N LEU A 165 1.73 -2.07 7.28
CA LEU A 165 3.02 -2.67 6.90
C LEU A 165 3.04 -3.16 5.46
N SER A 166 1.90 -3.59 4.94
CA SER A 166 1.65 -3.88 3.52
C SER A 166 0.34 -3.22 3.06
N GLY A 167 0.13 -3.12 1.75
CA GLY A 167 -1.15 -2.66 1.21
C GLY A 167 -2.23 -3.74 1.40
N PRO A 168 -3.50 -3.35 1.58
CA PRO A 168 -4.62 -4.30 1.58
C PRO A 168 -4.77 -4.87 0.17
N LEU A 169 -4.88 -6.19 0.07
CA LEU A 169 -4.98 -6.89 -1.21
C LEU A 169 -6.18 -7.82 -1.19
N PHE A 170 -7.02 -7.74 -2.22
CA PHE A 170 -8.09 -8.71 -2.40
C PHE A 170 -7.53 -10.09 -2.78
N THR A 171 -8.17 -11.11 -2.26
CA THR A 171 -8.11 -12.46 -2.83
C THR A 171 -8.78 -12.47 -4.22
N PRO A 172 -8.42 -13.40 -5.12
CA PRO A 172 -8.96 -13.41 -6.48
C PRO A 172 -10.49 -13.51 -6.57
N ASP A 173 -11.14 -14.10 -5.56
CA ASP A 173 -12.61 -14.21 -5.47
C ASP A 173 -13.29 -12.92 -4.96
N GLY A 174 -12.51 -11.92 -4.53
CA GLY A 174 -13.00 -10.66 -3.97
C GLY A 174 -13.60 -10.77 -2.56
N GLY A 175 -13.66 -11.97 -1.97
CA GLY A 175 -14.34 -12.22 -0.69
C GLY A 175 -13.50 -11.90 0.53
N THR A 176 -12.17 -11.93 0.39
CA THR A 176 -11.22 -11.69 1.49
C THR A 176 -10.22 -10.60 1.14
N ILE A 177 -9.91 -9.73 2.11
CA ILE A 177 -8.81 -8.78 2.05
C ILE A 177 -7.67 -9.26 2.96
N ARG A 178 -6.47 -9.39 2.39
CA ARG A 178 -5.23 -9.75 3.08
C ARG A 178 -4.36 -8.53 3.31
N PHE A 179 -3.76 -8.45 4.49
CA PHE A 179 -2.80 -7.39 4.80
C PHE A 179 -1.91 -7.75 5.99
N THR A 180 -0.81 -7.01 6.11
CA THR A 180 0.11 -7.05 7.25
C THR A 180 0.02 -5.72 7.97
N ALA A 181 -0.23 -5.76 9.27
CA ALA A 181 -0.36 -4.57 10.11
C ALA A 181 0.38 -4.73 11.44
N GLN A 182 0.84 -3.62 11.98
CA GLN A 182 1.28 -3.55 13.37
C GLN A 182 0.05 -3.32 14.24
N ASN A 183 -0.05 -4.13 15.30
CA ASN A 183 -1.24 -4.25 16.11
C ASN A 183 -0.93 -3.95 17.58
N ASP A 184 -1.83 -3.22 18.23
CA ASP A 184 -1.84 -3.03 19.69
C ASP A 184 -3.09 -3.70 20.28
N PRO A 185 -2.95 -4.70 21.16
CA PRO A 185 -4.10 -5.33 21.80
C PRO A 185 -4.77 -4.38 22.81
N LEU A 186 -6.10 -4.44 22.88
CA LEU A 186 -6.89 -3.63 23.82
C LEU A 186 -7.09 -4.39 25.15
N GLY A 187 -6.30 -4.05 26.19
CA GLY A 187 -6.47 -4.43 27.60
C GLY A 187 -5.96 -5.83 28.04
N GLY A 188 -5.41 -5.95 29.25
CA GLY A 188 -4.94 -7.20 29.91
C GLY A 188 -3.41 -7.32 30.12
N SER A 189 -2.93 -7.98 31.19
CA SER A 189 -1.49 -8.17 31.47
C SER A 189 -0.79 -9.15 30.50
N GLU A 190 -1.54 -10.07 29.89
CA GLU A 190 -1.06 -10.93 28.79
C GLU A 190 -0.93 -10.20 27.45
N SER A 191 -1.42 -8.95 27.38
CA SER A 191 -1.57 -8.20 26.13
C SER A 191 -0.27 -7.52 25.70
N ALA A 192 0.63 -7.21 26.63
CA ALA A 192 1.95 -6.66 26.31
C ALA A 192 2.82 -7.64 25.47
N ALA A 193 2.65 -8.95 25.66
CA ALA A 193 3.37 -9.98 24.90
C ALA A 193 2.89 -10.15 23.45
N LYS A 194 1.76 -9.52 23.08
CA LYS A 194 1.11 -9.61 21.76
C LYS A 194 1.22 -8.32 20.94
N ARG A 195 2.08 -7.38 21.33
CA ARG A 195 2.49 -6.29 20.44
C ARG A 195 3.40 -6.87 19.35
N GLY A 196 3.02 -6.70 18.10
CA GLY A 196 3.77 -7.28 16.99
C GLY A 196 3.15 -6.99 15.64
N MET A 197 3.67 -7.68 14.63
CA MET A 197 3.09 -7.69 13.30
C MET A 197 2.16 -8.89 13.17
N SER A 198 1.03 -8.70 12.51
CA SER A 198 0.18 -9.80 12.10
C SER A 198 -0.10 -9.74 10.62
N ASP A 199 -0.06 -10.90 9.97
CA ASP A 199 -0.75 -11.13 8.72
C ASP A 199 -2.22 -11.41 9.03
N VAL A 200 -3.12 -10.74 8.33
CA VAL A 200 -4.56 -10.73 8.59
C VAL A 200 -5.30 -11.02 7.31
N ASP A 201 -6.13 -12.05 7.36
CA ASP A 201 -7.14 -12.35 6.33
C ASP A 201 -8.51 -11.91 6.87
N TYR A 202 -9.13 -10.92 6.24
CA TYR A 202 -10.43 -10.39 6.62
C TYR A 202 -11.51 -10.75 5.60
N HIS A 203 -12.50 -11.51 6.01
CA HIS A 203 -13.61 -11.93 5.16
C HIS A 203 -14.71 -10.87 5.16
N LEU A 204 -14.94 -10.25 4.01
CA LEU A 204 -15.87 -9.13 3.88
C LEU A 204 -17.32 -9.53 4.19
N PRO A 205 -17.87 -10.64 3.65
CA PRO A 205 -19.28 -10.99 3.86
C PRO A 205 -19.65 -11.21 5.34
N SER A 206 -18.75 -11.83 6.11
CA SER A 206 -19.00 -12.14 7.52
C SER A 206 -18.44 -11.09 8.49
N GLY A 207 -17.61 -10.17 8.00
CA GLY A 207 -16.88 -9.21 8.82
C GLY A 207 -15.89 -9.84 9.81
N THR A 208 -15.46 -11.09 9.57
CA THR A 208 -14.60 -11.85 10.48
C THR A 208 -13.16 -11.93 9.99
N THR A 209 -12.20 -11.85 10.90
CA THR A 209 -10.83 -12.29 10.60
C THR A 209 -10.75 -13.80 10.63
N ILE A 210 -10.25 -14.40 9.54
CA ILE A 210 -10.15 -15.85 9.37
C ILE A 210 -8.83 -16.37 9.93
N SER A 211 -7.72 -15.66 9.71
CA SER A 211 -6.39 -16.10 10.14
C SER A 211 -5.52 -14.96 10.66
N ARG A 212 -4.68 -15.28 11.65
CA ARG A 212 -3.64 -14.40 12.21
C ARG A 212 -2.36 -15.20 12.43
N TYR A 213 -1.32 -14.85 11.69
CA TYR A 213 0.04 -15.28 12.02
C TYR A 213 0.75 -14.15 12.74
N TRP A 214 1.16 -14.39 13.98
CA TRP A 214 1.86 -13.40 14.81
C TRP A 214 3.35 -13.58 14.68
N HIS A 215 4.03 -12.50 14.30
CA HIS A 215 5.48 -12.45 14.22
C HIS A 215 6.02 -11.59 15.36
N ARG A 216 6.91 -12.14 16.19
CA ARG A 216 7.63 -11.38 17.21
C ARG A 216 8.67 -10.50 16.51
N VAL A 217 8.57 -9.19 16.66
CA VAL A 217 9.52 -8.25 16.04
C VAL A 217 10.76 -8.15 16.91
N ALA A 218 11.90 -8.63 16.41
CA ALA A 218 13.19 -8.11 16.86
C ALA A 218 13.41 -6.77 16.14
N GLU A 219 13.61 -5.70 16.89
CA GLU A 219 13.73 -4.34 16.34
C GLU A 219 14.81 -4.26 15.25
N GLY A 220 14.43 -3.78 14.06
CA GLY A 220 15.40 -3.42 13.03
C GLY A 220 14.84 -3.46 11.61
N LEU A 221 15.19 -2.41 10.86
CA LEU A 221 15.32 -2.33 9.40
C LEU A 221 14.17 -1.66 8.61
N GLY A 222 14.59 -0.74 7.73
CA GLY A 222 13.76 0.08 6.84
C GLY A 222 13.01 -0.74 5.78
N ARG A 223 12.02 -0.13 5.12
CA ARG A 223 11.00 -0.83 4.32
C ARG A 223 11.16 -0.52 2.82
N VAL A 224 11.18 -1.55 1.96
CA VAL A 224 11.12 -1.41 0.49
C VAL A 224 9.85 -2.10 -0.03
N TYR A 225 9.11 -1.43 -0.91
CA TYR A 225 7.90 -1.96 -1.55
C TYR A 225 8.13 -2.10 -3.06
N ALA A 226 8.01 -3.31 -3.59
CA ALA A 226 8.06 -3.58 -5.01
C ALA A 226 6.84 -4.42 -5.43
N GLU A 227 6.18 -4.07 -6.52
CA GLU A 227 5.01 -4.80 -7.02
C GLU A 227 5.28 -5.31 -8.44
N HIS A 228 5.11 -6.62 -8.65
CA HIS A 228 5.31 -7.27 -9.95
C HIS A 228 3.95 -7.52 -10.64
N PRO A 229 3.76 -7.14 -11.91
CA PRO A 229 2.47 -7.19 -12.60
C PRO A 229 1.85 -8.59 -12.75
N THR A 230 2.61 -9.66 -12.50
CA THR A 230 2.09 -11.05 -12.53
C THR A 230 2.32 -11.84 -11.24
N ARG A 231 2.96 -11.25 -10.22
CA ARG A 231 3.33 -11.97 -8.98
C ARG A 231 2.87 -11.27 -7.70
N GLY A 232 2.20 -10.12 -7.80
CA GLY A 232 1.69 -9.37 -6.65
C GLY A 232 2.77 -8.57 -5.90
N VAL A 233 2.40 -8.11 -4.71
CA VAL A 233 3.20 -7.22 -3.85
C VAL A 233 4.32 -8.01 -3.17
N LEU A 234 5.58 -7.67 -3.48
CA LEU A 234 6.78 -8.13 -2.78
C LEU A 234 7.12 -7.11 -1.69
N ALA A 235 6.67 -7.36 -0.46
CA ALA A 235 7.10 -6.60 0.71
C ALA A 235 8.35 -7.25 1.32
N GLY A 236 9.48 -6.53 1.30
CA GLY A 236 10.72 -6.96 1.94
C GLY A 236 11.17 -5.97 3.01
N ALA A 237 11.68 -6.49 4.13
CA ALA A 237 12.46 -5.69 5.07
C ALA A 237 13.85 -5.44 4.47
N GLY A 238 14.26 -4.18 4.42
CA GLY A 238 15.58 -3.75 3.98
C GLY A 238 15.77 -3.72 2.47
N ASN A 239 16.69 -2.87 2.03
CA ASN A 239 17.14 -2.68 0.66
C ASN A 239 17.04 -3.94 -0.21
N LEU A 240 16.10 -3.94 -1.16
CA LEU A 240 16.25 -4.60 -2.47
C LEU A 240 16.91 -5.99 -2.44
N ARG A 241 16.26 -6.99 -1.81
CA ARG A 241 16.49 -8.41 -2.16
C ARG A 241 15.24 -9.24 -1.89
N LEU A 242 14.53 -9.60 -2.95
CA LEU A 242 14.07 -10.97 -3.20
C LEU A 242 14.32 -11.27 -4.68
N VAL A 243 15.60 -11.49 -5.00
CA VAL A 243 15.96 -12.50 -5.98
C VAL A 243 15.59 -13.81 -5.31
N ASP A 244 14.60 -14.53 -5.85
CA ASP A 244 14.48 -15.95 -5.53
C ASP A 244 15.65 -16.66 -6.23
N PRO A 245 16.55 -17.35 -5.51
CA PRO A 245 17.76 -17.96 -6.09
C PRO A 245 17.50 -19.28 -6.83
N LEU A 246 16.24 -19.67 -7.07
CA LEU A 246 15.96 -20.84 -7.91
C LEU A 246 15.82 -20.41 -9.37
N PRO A 247 16.80 -20.74 -10.24
CA PRO A 247 16.59 -20.61 -11.68
C PRO A 247 15.38 -21.47 -12.04
N PRO A 248 14.50 -21.04 -12.97
CA PRO A 248 13.65 -22.01 -13.62
C PRO A 248 14.61 -23.05 -14.20
N HIS A 249 14.47 -24.30 -13.76
CA HIS A 249 14.94 -25.42 -14.55
C HIS A 249 14.25 -25.28 -15.91
N ALA A 250 14.92 -24.59 -16.82
CA ALA A 250 15.01 -25.00 -18.19
C ALA A 250 15.62 -26.41 -18.15
N THR A 251 14.78 -27.43 -17.98
CA THR A 251 14.95 -28.59 -18.82
C THR A 251 14.61 -28.12 -20.23
N ARG A 252 15.64 -27.68 -20.96
CA ARG A 252 15.64 -27.89 -22.40
C ARG A 252 15.92 -29.38 -22.65
N ALA A 253 15.44 -29.84 -23.80
CA ALA A 253 15.80 -31.09 -24.45
C ALA A 253 17.29 -31.41 -24.36
#